data_AF-A0A530BJ00-F1
#
_entry.id   AF-A0A530BJ00-F1
#
_cell.length_a   1.000
_cell.length_b   1.000
_cell.length_c   1.000
_cell.angle_alpha   90.00
_cell.angle_beta   90.00
_cell.angle_gamma   90.00
#
_symmetry.space_group_name_H-M   'P 1'
#
loop_
_entity.id
_entity.type
_entity.pdbx_description
1 polymer ?
#
loop_
_entity_poly.entity_id
_entity_poly.type
_entity_poly.pdbx_seq_one_letter_code
_entity_poly.pdbx_strand_id
1 'polypeptide(L)'
;IDFDQAYLAQARFAAEIADCDIEFRELSVYDVASLGERFDIVLFMGVLYHLRHPLLALDLIRAHVANDLMIFQSMQRGSNGVLPLEQNYHFWTRDLFDRPEFPKLHFIEHRYADDPTNWWIPNRACTEAMLRSAGFEILLHPEDEVYFCRASGEPAGSAAVYPSKGETHD
;
A
#
# COMPACT_ATOMS: atom_id res chain seq x y z
N ILE A 1 0.40 -10.57 -9.91
CA ILE A 1 1.71 -10.90 -9.30
C ILE A 1 1.45 -11.44 -7.91
N ASP A 2 2.28 -12.37 -7.45
CA ASP A 2 2.28 -12.85 -6.05
C ASP A 2 3.68 -13.44 -5.78
N PHE A 3 4.13 -13.47 -4.52
CA PHE A 3 5.39 -14.15 -4.17
C PHE A 3 5.16 -15.63 -3.82
N ASP A 4 3.93 -16.04 -3.54
CA ASP A 4 3.59 -17.42 -3.21
C ASP A 4 3.24 -18.22 -4.47
N GLN A 5 4.09 -19.18 -4.82
CA GLN A 5 3.88 -20.07 -5.97
C GLN A 5 2.59 -20.90 -5.87
N ALA A 6 2.12 -21.22 -4.66
CA ALA A 6 0.89 -22.00 -4.48
C ALA A 6 -0.34 -21.17 -4.91
N TYR A 7 -0.39 -19.88 -4.57
CA TYR A 7 -1.46 -18.98 -5.03
C TYR A 7 -1.40 -18.76 -6.53
N LEU A 8 -0.20 -18.61 -7.10
CA LEU A 8 -0.05 -18.52 -8.56
C LEU A 8 -0.52 -19.80 -9.27
N ALA A 9 -0.23 -20.98 -8.73
CA ALA A 9 -0.69 -22.25 -9.30
C ALA A 9 -2.22 -22.37 -9.28
N GLN A 10 -2.87 -21.97 -8.17
CA GLN A 10 -4.34 -21.94 -8.07
C GLN A 10 -4.96 -20.97 -9.07
N ALA A 11 -4.38 -19.77 -9.21
CA ALA A 11 -4.89 -18.76 -10.13
C ALA A 11 -4.71 -19.17 -11.60
N ARG A 12 -3.58 -19.80 -11.96
CA ARG A 12 -3.36 -20.38 -13.30
C ARG A 12 -4.39 -21.45 -13.62
N PHE A 13 -4.66 -22.36 -12.68
CA PHE A 13 -5.67 -23.40 -12.87
C PHE A 13 -7.07 -22.81 -13.08
N ALA A 14 -7.45 -21.79 -12.30
CA ALA A 14 -8.73 -21.11 -12.49
C ALA A 14 -8.83 -20.40 -13.85
N ALA A 15 -7.74 -19.74 -14.28
CA ALA A 15 -7.67 -19.07 -15.58
C ALA A 15 -7.80 -20.05 -16.76
N GLU A 16 -7.18 -21.24 -16.66
CA GLU A 16 -7.30 -22.32 -17.65
C GLU A 16 -8.75 -22.80 -17.78
N ILE A 17 -9.43 -23.04 -16.65
CA ILE A 17 -10.84 -23.47 -16.66
C ILE A 17 -11.77 -22.38 -17.24
N ALA A 18 -11.48 -21.13 -16.92
CA ALA A 18 -12.29 -19.98 -17.33
C ALA A 18 -11.94 -19.46 -18.74
N ASP A 19 -10.97 -20.07 -19.43
CA ASP A 19 -10.45 -19.63 -20.74
C ASP A 19 -10.06 -18.14 -20.75
N CYS A 20 -9.37 -17.71 -19.68
CA CYS A 20 -8.94 -16.33 -19.49
C CYS A 20 -7.46 -16.15 -19.84
N ASP A 21 -7.15 -15.17 -20.69
CA ASP A 21 -5.78 -14.78 -21.00
C ASP A 21 -5.21 -13.87 -19.90
N ILE A 22 -4.44 -14.45 -18.98
CA ILE A 22 -3.88 -13.76 -17.81
C ILE A 22 -2.39 -14.09 -17.68
N GLU A 23 -1.57 -13.04 -17.57
CA GLU A 23 -0.16 -13.17 -17.24
C GLU A 23 0.05 -13.22 -15.71
N PHE A 24 0.81 -14.21 -15.27
CA PHE A 24 1.18 -14.38 -13.87
C PHE A 24 2.70 -14.33 -13.72
N ARG A 25 3.20 -13.46 -12.84
CA ARG A 25 4.62 -13.37 -12.45
C ARG A 25 4.77 -13.58 -10.94
N GLU A 26 5.78 -14.37 -10.58
CA GLU A 26 6.25 -14.53 -9.20
C GLU A 26 7.06 -13.30 -8.82
N LEU A 27 6.48 -12.41 -8.02
CA LEU A 27 7.05 -11.10 -7.73
C LEU A 27 6.50 -10.52 -6.44
N SER A 28 7.37 -9.94 -5.62
CA SER A 28 6.97 -9.09 -4.50
C SER A 28 6.60 -7.69 -5.00
N VAL A 29 5.75 -6.98 -4.25
CA VAL A 29 5.48 -5.55 -4.48
C VAL A 29 6.77 -4.71 -4.47
N TYR A 30 7.81 -5.15 -3.76
CA TYR A 30 9.09 -4.42 -3.73
C TYR A 30 9.90 -4.56 -5.02
N ASP A 31 9.56 -5.52 -5.89
CA ASP A 31 10.29 -5.81 -7.13
C ASP A 31 9.53 -5.35 -8.37
N VAL A 32 8.41 -4.63 -8.22
CA VAL A 32 7.53 -4.19 -9.34
C VAL A 32 8.24 -3.34 -10.39
N ALA A 33 9.35 -2.69 -10.03
CA ALA A 33 10.22 -1.99 -10.97
C ALA A 33 10.72 -2.89 -12.13
N SER A 34 10.89 -4.19 -11.86
CA SER A 34 11.34 -5.17 -12.85
C SER A 34 10.30 -5.46 -13.96
N LEU A 35 9.04 -5.05 -13.77
CA LEU A 35 8.01 -5.22 -14.79
C LEU A 35 8.31 -4.40 -16.05
N GLY A 36 8.95 -3.24 -15.90
CA GLY A 36 9.36 -2.39 -17.01
C GLY A 36 8.21 -1.74 -17.78
N GLU A 37 6.99 -1.80 -17.25
CA GLU A 37 5.77 -1.28 -17.87
C GLU A 37 4.85 -0.64 -16.82
N ARG A 38 3.97 0.25 -17.28
CA ARG A 38 2.94 0.89 -16.47
C ARG A 38 1.54 0.43 -16.91
N PHE A 39 0.63 0.39 -15.97
CA PHE A 39 -0.74 -0.06 -16.12
C PHE A 39 -1.72 1.09 -15.85
N ASP A 40 -2.78 1.18 -16.66
CA ASP A 40 -3.84 2.17 -16.47
C ASP A 40 -4.61 1.95 -15.16
N ILE A 41 -4.73 0.68 -14.74
CA ILE A 41 -5.37 0.28 -13.49
C ILE A 41 -4.45 -0.66 -12.71
N VAL A 42 -4.15 -0.31 -11.47
CA VAL A 42 -3.41 -1.15 -10.51
C VAL A 42 -4.35 -1.53 -9.36
N LEU A 43 -4.49 -2.82 -9.09
CA LEU A 43 -5.20 -3.32 -7.90
C LEU A 43 -4.20 -3.60 -6.79
N PHE A 44 -4.27 -2.86 -5.69
CA PHE A 44 -3.42 -3.03 -4.52
C PHE A 44 -4.29 -3.21 -3.27
N MET A 45 -4.79 -4.42 -3.11
CA MET A 45 -5.85 -4.76 -2.15
C MET A 45 -5.39 -5.89 -1.23
N GLY A 46 -5.58 -5.73 0.07
CA GLY A 46 -5.28 -6.77 1.05
C GLY A 46 -3.79 -7.00 1.28
N VAL A 47 -2.92 -6.07 0.86
CA VAL A 47 -1.45 -6.27 0.91
C VAL A 47 -0.75 -5.36 1.91
N LEU A 48 -1.11 -4.07 1.99
CA LEU A 48 -0.33 -3.05 2.72
C LEU A 48 -0.01 -3.46 4.17
N TYR A 49 -0.98 -4.01 4.91
CA TYR A 49 -0.82 -4.36 6.32
C TYR A 49 0.09 -5.57 6.56
N HIS A 50 0.41 -6.34 5.51
CA HIS A 50 1.38 -7.43 5.54
C HIS A 50 2.83 -6.98 5.24
N LEU A 51 3.02 -5.73 4.83
CA LEU A 51 4.33 -5.23 4.37
C LEU A 51 5.16 -4.65 5.51
N ARG A 52 6.43 -5.04 5.59
CA ARG A 52 7.39 -4.41 6.52
C ARG A 52 7.62 -2.92 6.24
N HIS A 53 7.55 -2.52 4.96
CA HIS A 53 7.82 -1.16 4.49
C HIS A 53 6.62 -0.62 3.67
N PRO A 54 5.51 -0.25 4.31
CA PRO A 54 4.26 0.07 3.62
C PRO A 54 4.36 1.28 2.67
N LEU A 55 5.00 2.37 3.11
CA LEU A 55 5.20 3.56 2.27
C LEU A 55 6.09 3.28 1.07
N LEU A 56 7.15 2.48 1.24
CA LEU A 56 8.03 2.11 0.13
C LEU A 56 7.26 1.38 -0.97
N ALA A 57 6.32 0.50 -0.61
CA ALA A 57 5.49 -0.17 -1.61
C ALA A 57 4.60 0.80 -2.39
N LEU A 58 3.98 1.77 -1.71
CA LEU A 58 3.20 2.82 -2.39
C LEU A 58 4.09 3.66 -3.33
N ASP A 59 5.29 4.03 -2.88
CA ASP A 59 6.24 4.79 -3.69
C ASP A 59 6.70 4.01 -4.92
N LEU A 60 6.99 2.71 -4.78
CA LEU A 60 7.37 1.84 -5.89
C LEU A 60 6.22 1.65 -6.89
N ILE A 61 4.99 1.49 -6.38
CA ILE A 61 3.80 1.40 -7.22
C ILE A 61 3.65 2.69 -8.04
N ARG A 62 3.69 3.84 -7.37
CA ARG A 62 3.60 5.14 -8.01
C ARG A 62 4.70 5.38 -9.04
N ALA A 63 5.93 4.99 -8.68
CA ALA A 63 7.12 5.24 -9.47
C ALA A 63 7.21 4.35 -10.70
N HIS A 64 6.69 3.12 -10.68
CA HIS A 64 6.99 2.15 -11.73
C HIS A 64 5.79 1.56 -12.45
N VAL A 65 4.64 1.42 -11.80
CA VAL A 65 3.54 0.62 -12.37
C VAL A 65 2.23 1.38 -12.50
N ALA A 66 1.93 2.37 -11.65
CA ALA A 66 0.69 3.13 -11.78
C ALA A 66 0.81 4.19 -12.88
N ASN A 67 0.01 4.08 -13.94
CA ASN A 67 -0.14 5.12 -14.97
C ASN A 67 -1.22 6.14 -14.59
N ASP A 68 -2.44 5.67 -14.29
CA ASP A 68 -3.59 6.51 -13.93
C ASP A 68 -4.22 6.08 -12.60
N LEU A 69 -4.95 4.96 -12.56
CA LEU A 69 -5.75 4.58 -11.40
C LEU A 69 -5.09 3.47 -10.56
N MET A 70 -5.08 3.65 -9.25
CA MET A 70 -4.85 2.59 -8.27
C MET A 70 -6.13 2.39 -7.44
N ILE A 71 -6.60 1.15 -7.35
CA ILE A 71 -7.64 0.75 -6.39
C ILE A 71 -6.92 0.16 -5.19
N PHE A 72 -6.96 0.88 -4.08
CA PHE A 72 -6.28 0.55 -2.84
C PHE A 72 -7.27 -0.04 -1.83
N GLN A 73 -6.89 -1.13 -1.16
CA GLN A 73 -7.58 -1.61 0.03
C GLN A 73 -6.60 -2.18 1.06
N SER A 74 -6.82 -1.87 2.33
CA SER A 74 -6.04 -2.37 3.46
C SER A 74 -6.91 -2.40 4.72
N MET A 75 -6.65 -3.38 5.60
CA MET A 75 -7.28 -3.43 6.92
C MET A 75 -7.05 -2.12 7.68
N GLN A 76 -8.10 -1.59 8.32
CA GLN A 76 -8.04 -0.37 9.14
C GLN A 76 -8.53 -0.60 10.56
N ARG A 77 -7.92 0.08 11.54
CA ARG A 77 -8.35 0.06 12.95
C ARG A 77 -8.22 1.44 13.56
N GLY A 78 -9.10 1.74 14.52
CA GLY A 78 -9.17 3.05 15.17
C GLY A 78 -10.33 3.89 14.63
N SER A 79 -10.15 5.22 14.62
CA SER A 79 -11.20 6.14 14.19
C SER A 79 -11.41 6.13 12.68
N ASN A 80 -12.68 6.26 12.28
CA ASN A 80 -13.09 6.54 10.90
C ASN A 80 -13.20 8.06 10.62
N GLY A 81 -12.87 8.90 11.61
CA GLY A 81 -12.83 10.35 11.46
C GLY A 81 -11.50 10.82 10.83
N VAL A 82 -11.57 11.92 10.08
CA VAL A 82 -10.40 12.60 9.52
C VAL A 82 -10.37 14.02 10.07
N LEU A 83 -9.27 14.37 10.71
CA LEU A 83 -9.02 15.73 11.19
C LEU A 83 -8.29 16.54 10.10
N PRO A 84 -8.72 17.78 9.78
CA PRO A 84 -7.92 18.69 8.98
C PRO A 84 -6.57 18.95 9.66
N LEU A 85 -5.47 18.65 8.97
CA LEU A 85 -4.12 18.84 9.48
C LEU A 85 -3.52 20.14 8.95
N GLU A 86 -2.79 20.83 9.83
CA GLU A 86 -1.93 21.95 9.44
C GLU A 86 -0.68 21.44 8.73
N GLN A 87 -0.11 22.25 7.83
CA GLN A 87 1.13 21.89 7.14
C GLN A 87 2.34 21.82 8.07
N ASN A 88 2.31 22.55 9.18
CA ASN A 88 3.40 22.61 10.13
C ASN A 88 2.86 22.81 11.55
N TYR A 89 3.33 21.98 12.47
CA TYR A 89 3.01 22.08 13.90
C TYR A 89 4.26 22.47 14.68
N HIS A 90 4.05 23.22 15.77
CA HIS A 90 5.15 23.50 16.70
C HIS A 90 5.59 22.21 17.39
N PHE A 91 6.89 22.04 17.65
CA PHE A 91 7.47 20.83 18.26
C PHE A 91 6.80 20.41 19.58
N TRP A 92 6.33 21.38 20.38
CA TRP A 92 5.68 21.13 21.68
C TRP A 92 4.18 20.81 21.59
N THR A 93 3.57 20.84 20.40
CA THR A 93 2.16 20.51 20.21
C THR A 93 1.98 18.99 20.26
N ARG A 94 1.68 18.46 21.46
CA ARG A 94 1.58 17.01 21.70
C ARG A 94 0.15 16.48 21.79
N ASP A 95 -0.80 17.27 22.26
CA ASP A 95 -2.19 16.85 22.49
C ASP A 95 -2.90 16.37 21.20
N LEU A 96 -2.36 16.72 20.04
CA LEU A 96 -2.85 16.27 18.74
C LEU A 96 -2.74 14.75 18.56
N PHE A 97 -1.66 14.13 19.08
CA PHE A 97 -1.40 12.70 18.94
C PHE A 97 -2.41 11.84 19.73
N ASP A 98 -3.06 12.39 20.74
CA ASP A 98 -4.08 11.68 21.53
C ASP A 98 -5.43 11.63 20.81
N ARG A 99 -5.69 12.52 19.83
CA ARG A 99 -6.96 12.55 19.10
C ARG A 99 -7.17 11.29 18.28
N PRO A 100 -8.33 10.61 18.37
CA PRO A 100 -8.61 9.40 17.58
C PRO A 100 -8.50 9.60 16.06
N GLU A 101 -8.84 10.79 15.57
CA GLU A 101 -8.87 11.19 14.15
C GLU A 101 -7.51 11.67 13.62
N PHE A 102 -6.47 11.74 14.46
CA PHE A 102 -5.11 12.03 14.00
C PHE A 102 -4.52 10.78 13.31
N PRO A 103 -3.72 10.91 12.23
CA PRO A 103 -3.06 9.77 11.59
C PRO A 103 -2.29 8.89 12.58
N LYS A 104 -2.71 7.62 12.68
CA LYS A 104 -2.08 6.60 13.52
C LYS A 104 -1.85 5.33 12.73
N LEU A 105 -0.65 4.75 12.89
CA LEU A 105 -0.26 3.46 12.37
C LEU A 105 0.02 2.52 13.54
N HIS A 106 -0.82 1.51 13.72
CA HIS A 106 -0.68 0.55 14.81
C HIS A 106 0.35 -0.51 14.43
N PHE A 107 1.36 -0.70 15.27
CA PHE A 107 2.34 -1.77 15.10
C PHE A 107 1.85 -3.05 15.77
N ILE A 108 1.97 -4.17 15.08
CA ILE A 108 1.62 -5.50 15.60
C ILE A 108 2.91 -6.28 15.87
N GLU A 109 3.15 -6.62 17.14
CA GLU A 109 4.43 -7.23 17.57
C GLU A 109 4.49 -8.74 17.33
N HIS A 110 3.35 -9.42 17.37
CA HIS A 110 3.29 -10.88 17.31
C HIS A 110 2.31 -11.36 16.25
N ARG A 111 1.02 -11.42 16.58
CA ARG A 111 -0.04 -11.91 15.72
C ARG A 111 -1.29 -11.07 15.92
N TYR A 112 -2.09 -10.96 14.87
CA TYR A 112 -3.44 -10.41 14.94
C TYR A 112 -4.37 -11.35 14.16
N ALA A 113 -5.48 -11.77 14.77
CA ALA A 113 -6.38 -12.78 14.19
C ALA A 113 -5.64 -14.06 13.74
N ASP A 114 -4.78 -14.59 14.61
CA ASP A 114 -3.90 -15.77 14.39
C ASP A 114 -2.88 -15.65 13.24
N ASP A 115 -2.85 -14.52 12.55
CA ASP A 115 -1.96 -14.24 11.45
C ASP A 115 -0.71 -13.47 11.92
N PRO A 116 0.51 -14.06 11.78
CA PRO A 116 1.78 -13.46 12.18
C PRO A 116 2.34 -12.47 11.16
N THR A 117 1.67 -12.27 10.03
CA THR A 117 2.17 -11.41 8.95
C THR A 117 1.60 -10.00 9.00
N ASN A 118 0.66 -9.72 9.92
CA ASN A 118 0.19 -8.36 10.20
C ASN A 118 1.30 -7.55 10.88
N TRP A 119 1.70 -6.43 10.29
CA TRP A 119 2.72 -5.54 10.84
C TRP A 119 2.20 -4.15 11.18
N TRP A 120 1.44 -3.55 10.26
CA TRP A 120 1.02 -2.16 10.33
C TRP A 120 -0.46 -2.04 9.99
N ILE A 121 -1.25 -1.48 10.90
CA ILE A 121 -2.68 -1.27 10.68
C ILE A 121 -3.00 0.22 10.85
N PRO A 122 -3.28 0.97 9.77
CA PRO A 122 -3.60 2.39 9.86
C PRO A 122 -5.02 2.64 10.38
N ASN A 123 -5.27 3.82 10.93
CA ASN A 123 -6.62 4.40 10.93
C ASN A 123 -6.90 5.12 9.60
N ARG A 124 -8.16 5.52 9.37
CA ARG A 124 -8.56 6.22 8.14
C ARG A 124 -7.68 7.41 7.82
N ALA A 125 -7.47 8.30 8.80
CA ALA A 125 -6.66 9.50 8.60
C ALA A 125 -5.22 9.17 8.16
N CYS A 126 -4.63 8.07 8.67
CA CYS A 126 -3.30 7.62 8.27
C CYS A 126 -3.28 7.02 6.88
N THR A 127 -4.24 6.17 6.52
CA THR A 127 -4.37 5.63 5.15
C THR A 127 -4.43 6.76 4.14
N GLU A 128 -5.34 7.71 4.35
CA GLU A 128 -5.49 8.82 3.42
C GLU A 128 -4.25 9.72 3.36
N ALA A 129 -3.57 9.93 4.48
CA ALA A 129 -2.32 10.69 4.53
C ALA A 129 -1.18 9.99 3.78
N MET A 130 -1.03 8.66 3.94
CA MET A 130 -0.02 7.86 3.23
C MET A 130 -0.26 7.85 1.72
N LEU A 131 -1.52 7.71 1.28
CA LEU A 131 -1.88 7.77 -0.14
C LEU A 131 -1.50 9.12 -0.75
N ARG A 132 -1.87 10.22 -0.08
CA ARG A 132 -1.48 11.57 -0.53
C ARG A 132 0.04 11.77 -0.53
N SER A 133 0.74 11.31 0.51
CA SER A 133 2.20 11.45 0.57
C SER A 133 2.91 10.66 -0.53
N ALA A 134 2.36 9.51 -0.95
CA ALA A 134 2.89 8.71 -2.05
C ALA A 134 2.54 9.26 -3.45
N GLY A 135 1.95 10.45 -3.55
CA GLY A 135 1.63 11.06 -4.84
C GLY A 135 0.35 10.51 -5.48
N PHE A 136 -0.65 10.19 -4.67
CA PHE A 136 -2.00 9.84 -5.13
C PHE A 136 -3.07 10.82 -4.66
N GLU A 137 -4.01 11.13 -5.54
CA GLU A 137 -5.24 11.87 -5.26
C GLU A 137 -6.37 10.86 -5.01
N ILE A 138 -7.06 10.98 -3.88
CA ILE A 138 -8.20 10.12 -3.57
C ILE A 138 -9.45 10.68 -4.28
N LEU A 139 -9.94 9.93 -5.26
CA LEU A 139 -11.13 10.29 -6.02
C LEU A 139 -12.42 9.82 -5.34
N LEU A 140 -12.43 8.58 -4.85
CA LEU A 140 -13.59 7.95 -4.22
C LEU A 140 -13.15 7.09 -3.04
N HIS A 141 -14.03 6.98 -2.05
CA HIS A 141 -13.91 6.08 -0.90
C HIS A 141 -15.25 5.35 -0.74
N PRO A 142 -15.57 4.39 -1.63
CA PRO A 142 -16.90 3.78 -1.72
C PRO A 142 -17.23 2.84 -0.55
N GLU A 143 -16.22 2.29 0.11
CA GLU A 143 -16.35 1.40 1.27
C GLU A 143 -15.31 1.79 2.33
N ASP A 144 -15.52 1.38 3.58
CA ASP A 144 -14.69 1.79 4.73
C ASP A 144 -13.18 1.56 4.54
N GLU A 145 -12.77 0.60 3.71
CA GLU A 145 -11.36 0.25 3.49
C GLU A 145 -10.92 0.38 2.02
N VAL A 146 -11.79 0.83 1.11
CA VAL A 146 -11.51 0.84 -0.34
C VAL A 146 -11.40 2.26 -0.87
N TYR A 147 -10.32 2.55 -1.59
CA TYR A 147 -10.01 3.87 -2.14
C TYR A 147 -9.70 3.79 -3.63
N PHE A 148 -10.24 4.74 -4.39
CA PHE A 148 -9.90 4.94 -5.80
C PHE A 148 -8.96 6.12 -5.86
N CYS A 149 -7.74 5.87 -6.33
CA CYS A 149 -6.63 6.80 -6.24
C CYS A 149 -6.06 7.10 -7.62
N ARG A 150 -6.08 8.36 -8.06
CA ARG A 150 -5.38 8.76 -9.28
C ARG A 150 -3.93 9.07 -8.97
N ALA A 151 -3.02 8.62 -9.83
CA ALA A 151 -1.62 9.04 -9.82
C ALA A 151 -1.56 10.56 -10.08
N SER A 152 -1.11 11.33 -9.10
CA SER A 152 -1.18 12.79 -9.14
C SER A 152 0.04 13.43 -8.49
N GLY A 153 0.59 14.48 -9.09
CA GLY A 153 1.72 15.22 -8.51
C GLY A 153 2.96 14.35 -8.29
N GLU A 154 3.94 14.91 -7.58
CA GLU A 154 5.13 14.20 -7.12
C GLU A 154 4.92 13.71 -5.67
N PRO A 155 5.42 12.51 -5.31
CA PRO A 155 5.44 12.05 -3.93
C PRO A 155 6.10 13.09 -3.00
N ALA A 156 5.60 13.20 -1.77
CA ALA A 156 6.13 14.13 -0.79
C ALA A 156 7.55 13.70 -0.36
N GLY A 157 8.55 14.51 -0.72
CA GLY A 157 9.94 14.29 -0.32
C GLY A 157 10.79 13.59 -1.39
N SER A 158 11.58 12.59 -1.00
CA SER A 158 12.51 11.87 -1.88
C SER A 158 11.81 10.75 -2.65
N ALA A 159 12.29 10.48 -3.88
CA ALA A 159 11.82 9.37 -4.72
C ALA A 159 11.93 8.00 -4.02
N ALA A 160 11.26 7.00 -4.60
CA ALA A 160 11.29 5.62 -4.13
C ALA A 160 12.74 5.15 -3.86
N VAL A 161 12.94 4.50 -2.71
CA VAL A 161 14.26 4.00 -2.28
C VAL A 161 14.48 2.60 -2.83
N TYR A 162 15.66 2.37 -3.41
CA TYR A 162 16.07 1.05 -3.90
C TYR A 162 17.16 0.50 -2.98
N PRO A 163 16.86 -0.42 -2.05
CA PRO A 163 17.90 -1.05 -1.27
C PRO A 163 18.89 -1.73 -2.22
N SER A 164 20.18 -1.52 -2.00
CA SER A 164 21.21 -2.29 -2.69
C SER A 164 20.94 -3.77 -2.45
N LYS A 165 20.91 -4.59 -3.51
CA LYS A 165 20.95 -6.04 -3.35
C LYS A 165 22.25 -6.34 -2.59
N GLY A 166 22.15 -6.76 -1.33
CA GLY A 166 23.31 -7.12 -0.52
C GLY A 166 24.09 -8.28 -1.17
N GLU A 167 25.23 -8.64 -0.60
CA GLU A 167 25.96 -9.82 -1.07
C GLU A 167 25.05 -11.06 -0.99
N THR A 168 24.77 -11.66 -2.15
CA THR A 168 24.23 -13.01 -2.24
C THR A 168 25.35 -13.95 -1.82
N HIS A 169 25.29 -14.48 -0.61
CA HIS A 169 26.09 -15.66 -0.27
C HIS A 169 25.45 -16.85 -1.00
N ASP A 170 26.00 -17.16 -2.19
CA ASP A 170 25.77 -18.41 -2.91
C ASP A 170 26.22 -19.62 -2.07
#